data_AF-A0A0N4WXJ8-F1
#
_entry.id   AF-A0A0N4WXJ8-F1
#
_cell.length_a   1.000
_cell.length_b   1.000
_cell.length_c   1.000
_cell.angle_alpha   90.00
_cell.angle_beta   90.00
_cell.angle_gamma   90.00
#
_symmetry.space_group_name_H-M   'P 1'
#
loop_
_entity.id
_entity.type
_entity.pdbx_description
1 polymer ?
#
loop_
_entity_poly.entity_id
_entity_poly.type
_entity_poly.pdbx_seq_one_letter_code
_entity_poly.pdbx_strand_id
1 'polypeptide(L)'
;MKFTNQCRTVADFSFIQCCHSCHFNEGLFTAKGQPVTSNLYLRDAEELLLNDDTSKCFDRHGSAFCEAFASRQGAFSRSGFTCQHSALAFRICRKTCGYCTGQLFSTKDRICNDLPS
;
A
#
# COMPACT_ATOMS: atom_id res chain seq x y z
N MET A 1 -4.13 12.62 -17.90
CA MET A 1 -5.01 12.28 -16.76
C MET A 1 -4.92 10.82 -16.27
N LYS A 2 -4.00 9.96 -16.76
CA LYS A 2 -3.94 8.53 -16.33
C LYS A 2 -3.33 8.31 -14.95
N PHE A 3 -2.26 9.04 -14.61
CA PHE A 3 -1.51 8.86 -13.34
C PHE A 3 -2.38 9.09 -12.10
N THR A 4 -3.00 10.27 -11.98
CA THR A 4 -3.85 10.62 -10.84
C THR A 4 -5.01 9.65 -10.66
N ASN A 5 -5.61 9.17 -11.75
CA ASN A 5 -6.69 8.18 -11.66
C ASN A 5 -6.19 6.85 -11.08
N GLN A 6 -5.02 6.37 -11.52
CA GLN A 6 -4.44 5.14 -10.99
C GLN A 6 -4.05 5.29 -9.52
N CYS A 7 -3.54 6.45 -9.08
CA CYS A 7 -3.28 6.71 -7.67
C CYS A 7 -4.54 6.61 -6.78
N ARG A 8 -5.74 6.76 -7.36
CA ARG A 8 -7.01 6.76 -6.60
C ARG A 8 -7.81 5.47 -6.66
N THR A 9 -7.45 4.58 -7.57
CA THR A 9 -8.29 3.42 -7.91
C THR A 9 -7.54 2.10 -7.86
N VAL A 10 -6.20 2.15 -7.88
CA VAL A 10 -5.36 0.94 -7.88
C VAL A 10 -4.44 1.00 -6.67
N ALA A 11 -4.69 0.14 -5.68
CA ALA A 11 -3.90 0.11 -4.44
C ALA A 11 -2.40 0.00 -4.68
N ASP A 12 -1.93 -0.96 -5.49
CA ASP A 12 -0.50 -1.09 -5.79
C ASP A 12 0.10 0.20 -6.37
N PHE A 13 -0.65 0.90 -7.22
CA PHE A 13 -0.18 2.13 -7.83
C PHE A 13 -0.20 3.28 -6.82
N SER A 14 -1.31 3.42 -6.08
CA SER A 14 -1.50 4.41 -5.01
C SER A 14 -0.39 4.33 -3.97
N PHE A 15 -0.18 3.18 -3.35
CA PHE A 15 0.71 3.04 -2.20
C PHE A 15 2.16 2.74 -2.55
N ILE A 16 2.48 2.34 -3.78
CA ILE A 16 3.88 2.09 -4.17
C ILE A 16 4.37 3.16 -5.14
N GLN A 17 3.62 3.44 -6.20
CA GLN A 17 4.10 4.35 -7.25
C GLN A 17 3.85 5.82 -6.92
N CYS A 18 2.81 6.10 -6.12
CA CYS A 18 2.45 7.48 -5.81
C CYS A 18 3.07 7.99 -4.49
N CYS A 19 3.76 7.17 -3.68
CA CYS A 19 4.31 7.51 -2.34
C CYS A 19 4.97 8.88 -2.21
N HIS A 20 5.78 9.29 -3.20
CA HIS A 20 6.51 10.56 -3.21
C HIS A 20 5.90 11.62 -4.14
N SER A 21 4.70 11.36 -4.68
CA SER A 21 4.01 12.26 -5.60
C SER A 21 3.06 13.22 -4.87
N CYS A 22 2.41 14.10 -5.64
CA CYS A 22 1.36 15.04 -5.18
C CYS A 22 0.20 14.37 -4.42
N HIS A 23 0.11 13.04 -4.49
CA HIS A 23 -0.87 12.22 -3.78
C HIS A 23 -0.62 12.14 -2.26
N PHE A 24 0.61 12.42 -1.80
CA PHE A 24 1.04 12.27 -0.39
C PHE A 24 1.72 13.49 0.21
N ASN A 25 1.87 14.56 -0.56
CA ASN A 25 2.58 15.75 -0.11
C ASN A 25 1.55 16.77 0.39
N GLU A 26 1.52 16.98 1.72
CA GLU A 26 0.59 17.91 2.37
C GLU A 26 0.78 19.37 1.92
N GLY A 27 1.94 19.68 1.31
CA GLY A 27 2.29 21.00 0.81
C GLY A 27 2.11 21.23 -0.69
N LEU A 28 1.66 20.23 -1.47
CA LEU A 28 1.52 20.40 -2.92
C LEU A 28 0.13 20.94 -3.28
N PHE A 29 0.13 22.06 -3.99
CA PHE A 29 -1.05 22.63 -4.62
C PHE A 29 -1.33 21.90 -5.94
N THR A 30 -2.61 21.72 -6.28
CA THR A 30 -3.01 21.36 -7.65
C THR A 30 -2.48 22.41 -8.64
N ALA A 31 -2.46 22.12 -9.95
CA ALA A 31 -2.08 23.07 -11.01
C ALA A 31 -2.89 24.40 -11.00
N LYS A 32 -3.91 24.52 -10.13
CA LYS A 32 -4.71 25.73 -9.89
C LYS A 32 -4.42 26.42 -8.55
N GLY A 33 -3.35 26.07 -7.85
CA GLY A 33 -2.99 26.71 -6.58
C GLY A 33 -3.92 26.34 -5.40
N GLN A 34 -4.70 25.26 -5.51
CA GLN A 34 -5.53 24.77 -4.40
C GLN A 34 -4.79 23.69 -3.63
N PRO A 35 -4.70 23.79 -2.29
CA PRO A 35 -4.01 22.79 -1.48
C PRO A 35 -4.68 21.43 -1.68
N VAL A 36 -3.87 20.40 -1.93
CA VAL A 36 -4.36 19.03 -1.88
C VAL A 36 -4.75 18.76 -0.42
N THR A 37 -6.02 18.46 -0.17
CA THR A 37 -6.50 18.17 1.18
C THR A 37 -5.64 17.07 1.79
N SER A 38 -5.07 17.31 2.98
CA SER A 38 -4.25 16.35 3.75
C SER A 38 -4.91 14.98 3.95
N ASN A 39 -6.21 14.87 3.68
CA ASN A 39 -7.04 13.70 3.84
C ASN A 39 -7.17 12.81 2.57
N LEU A 40 -6.49 13.11 1.45
CA LEU A 40 -6.60 12.25 0.25
C LEU A 40 -6.02 10.85 0.48
N TYR A 41 -4.90 10.76 1.19
CA TYR A 41 -4.28 9.49 1.54
C TYR A 41 -5.24 8.62 2.37
N LEU A 42 -5.78 9.20 3.44
CA LEU A 42 -6.69 8.50 4.35
C LEU A 42 -7.95 8.05 3.62
N ARG A 43 -8.54 8.91 2.78
CA ARG A 43 -9.70 8.56 1.96
C ARG A 43 -9.42 7.40 1.01
N ASP A 44 -8.30 7.45 0.30
CA ASP A 44 -7.95 6.41 -0.67
C ASP A 44 -7.57 5.11 0.07
N ALA A 45 -7.00 5.19 1.26
CA ALA A 45 -6.71 4.03 2.08
C ALA A 45 -7.96 3.42 2.74
N GLU A 46 -8.93 4.24 3.17
CA GLU A 46 -10.26 3.75 3.49
C GLU A 46 -10.85 2.99 2.31
N GLU A 47 -10.88 3.61 1.13
CA GLU A 47 -11.54 3.03 -0.04
C GLU A 47 -10.85 1.76 -0.58
N LEU A 48 -9.51 1.72 -0.54
CA LEU A 48 -8.73 0.66 -1.17
C LEU A 48 -8.28 -0.44 -0.20
N LEU A 49 -8.24 -0.18 1.11
CA LEU A 49 -7.71 -1.10 2.12
C LEU A 49 -8.69 -1.44 3.23
N LEU A 50 -9.50 -0.47 3.70
CA LEU A 50 -10.31 -0.64 4.91
C LEU A 50 -11.81 -0.75 4.66
N ASN A 51 -12.26 -0.47 3.45
CA ASN A 51 -13.66 -0.63 3.06
C ASN A 51 -14.05 -2.11 3.27
N ASP A 52 -15.25 -2.35 3.82
CA ASP A 52 -15.80 -3.68 4.08
C ASP A 52 -15.92 -4.55 2.81
N ASP A 53 -15.76 -3.93 1.64
CA ASP A 53 -15.53 -4.62 0.38
C ASP A 53 -14.18 -5.37 0.38
N THR A 54 -14.22 -6.61 0.88
CA THR A 54 -13.10 -7.55 0.89
C THR A 54 -12.48 -7.83 -0.48
N SER A 55 -13.09 -7.41 -1.59
CA SER A 55 -12.52 -7.55 -2.93
C SER A 55 -11.37 -6.57 -3.21
N LYS A 56 -11.21 -5.52 -2.40
CA LYS A 56 -10.17 -4.49 -2.59
C LYS A 56 -8.92 -4.74 -1.74
N CYS A 57 -9.08 -5.35 -0.58
CA CYS A 57 -7.97 -5.73 0.30
C CYS A 57 -7.81 -7.26 0.41
N PHE A 58 -6.99 -7.82 -0.48
CA PHE A 58 -6.77 -9.25 -0.61
C PHE A 58 -5.30 -9.58 -0.88
N ASP A 59 -4.94 -10.84 -0.64
CA ASP A 59 -3.64 -11.38 -1.03
C ASP A 59 -3.66 -11.72 -2.52
N ARG A 60 -2.69 -11.22 -3.29
CA ARG A 60 -2.59 -11.54 -4.72
C ARG A 60 -2.15 -12.99 -4.95
N HIS A 61 -1.42 -13.56 -4.00
CA HIS A 61 -1.12 -15.00 -3.96
C HIS A 61 -2.10 -15.75 -3.06
N GLY A 62 -2.16 -17.08 -3.22
CA GLY A 62 -3.02 -17.93 -2.39
C GLY A 62 -2.61 -17.92 -0.91
N SER A 63 -3.56 -18.23 -0.03
CA SER A 63 -3.38 -18.21 1.44
C SER A 63 -2.18 -19.04 1.89
N ALA A 64 -2.03 -20.27 1.40
CA ALA A 64 -0.90 -21.13 1.76
C ALA A 64 0.47 -20.51 1.44
N PHE A 65 0.57 -19.78 0.33
CA PHE A 65 1.79 -19.07 -0.02
C PHE A 65 2.03 -17.90 0.93
N CYS A 66 1.00 -17.11 1.21
CA CYS A 66 1.13 -15.94 2.07
C CYS A 66 1.37 -16.29 3.55
N GLU A 67 0.80 -17.39 4.03
CA GLU A 67 1.07 -17.95 5.35
C GLU A 67 2.53 -18.43 5.45
N ALA A 68 3.04 -19.14 4.43
CA ALA A 68 4.45 -19.54 4.37
C ALA A 68 5.39 -18.32 4.30
N PHE A 69 5.00 -17.28 3.54
CA PHE A 69 5.73 -16.03 3.42
C PHE A 69 5.79 -15.28 4.76
N ALA A 70 4.66 -15.17 5.47
CA ALA A 70 4.58 -14.50 6.76
C ALA A 70 5.33 -15.26 7.87
N SER A 71 5.26 -16.59 7.86
CA SER A 71 5.92 -17.47 8.83
C SER A 71 7.38 -17.78 8.51
N ARG A 72 7.92 -17.26 7.40
CA ARG A 72 9.30 -17.53 6.92
C ARG A 72 9.59 -19.02 6.75
N GLN A 73 8.62 -19.78 6.23
CA GLN A 73 8.75 -21.22 6.06
C GLN A 73 9.11 -21.61 4.63
N GLY A 74 9.62 -22.84 4.45
CA GLY A 74 9.94 -23.41 3.13
C GLY A 74 10.96 -22.56 2.37
N ALA A 75 10.60 -22.15 1.15
CA ALA A 75 11.45 -21.33 0.29
C ALA A 75 11.82 -19.97 0.88
N PHE A 76 11.03 -19.46 1.84
CA PHE A 76 11.25 -18.17 2.47
C PHE A 76 12.16 -18.24 3.70
N SER A 77 12.43 -19.43 4.23
CA SER A 77 13.28 -19.63 5.43
C SER A 77 14.71 -19.11 5.26
N ARG A 78 15.21 -19.09 4.03
CA ARG A 78 16.52 -18.54 3.66
C ARG A 78 16.42 -17.26 2.85
N SER A 79 15.21 -16.84 2.49
CA SER A 79 15.01 -15.59 1.75
C SER A 79 14.99 -14.43 2.74
N GLY A 80 15.61 -13.31 2.39
CA GLY A 80 15.43 -12.07 3.16
C GLY A 80 13.98 -11.57 3.13
N PHE A 81 13.20 -11.95 2.12
CA PHE A 81 11.86 -11.44 1.85
C PHE A 81 10.82 -11.98 2.81
N THR A 82 10.18 -11.07 3.55
CA THR A 82 9.15 -11.37 4.55
C THR A 82 8.15 -10.21 4.59
N CYS A 83 7.15 -10.25 5.48
CA CYS A 83 6.27 -9.08 5.72
C CYS A 83 7.02 -7.81 6.22
N GLN A 84 8.33 -7.89 6.48
CA GLN A 84 9.18 -6.72 6.72
C GLN A 84 9.59 -5.99 5.44
N HIS A 85 9.54 -6.66 4.27
CA HIS A 85 9.81 -6.03 2.98
C HIS A 85 8.52 -5.42 2.46
N SER A 86 8.20 -4.22 2.94
CA SER A 86 6.84 -3.72 3.00
C SER A 86 6.20 -3.49 1.64
N ALA A 87 6.94 -2.94 0.67
CA ALA A 87 6.41 -2.75 -0.68
C ALA A 87 6.15 -4.09 -1.42
N LEU A 88 7.05 -5.07 -1.26
CA LEU A 88 6.86 -6.40 -1.84
C LEU A 88 5.69 -7.12 -1.15
N ALA A 89 5.72 -7.18 0.18
CA ALA A 89 4.70 -7.77 1.02
C ALA A 89 3.30 -7.20 0.72
N PHE A 90 3.19 -5.89 0.57
CA PHE A 90 1.96 -5.21 0.18
C PHE A 90 1.43 -5.64 -1.20
N ARG A 91 2.33 -5.93 -2.16
CA ARG A 91 1.95 -6.37 -3.51
C ARG A 91 1.49 -7.82 -3.55
N ILE A 92 2.09 -8.70 -2.73
CA ILE A 92 1.86 -10.15 -2.82
C ILE A 92 0.88 -10.68 -1.76
N CYS A 93 0.99 -10.20 -0.52
CA CYS A 93 0.34 -10.76 0.66
C CYS A 93 -0.20 -9.64 1.56
N ARG A 94 -0.88 -8.66 0.94
CA ARG A 94 -1.39 -7.46 1.58
C ARG A 94 -2.21 -7.75 2.85
N LYS A 95 -3.15 -8.69 2.75
CA LYS A 95 -4.06 -9.04 3.83
C LYS A 95 -3.31 -9.82 4.91
N THR A 96 -2.58 -10.85 4.52
CA THR A 96 -1.84 -11.69 5.47
C THR A 96 -0.76 -10.91 6.23
N CYS A 97 -0.11 -9.93 5.61
CA CYS A 97 0.88 -9.08 6.26
C CYS A 97 0.27 -7.90 7.06
N GLY A 98 -1.06 -7.81 7.15
CA GLY A 98 -1.76 -6.87 8.04
C GLY A 98 -1.96 -5.45 7.49
N TYR A 99 -1.85 -5.24 6.17
CA TYR A 99 -2.07 -3.91 5.58
C TYR A 99 -3.55 -3.53 5.46
N CYS A 100 -4.46 -4.47 5.71
CA CYS A 100 -5.90 -4.24 5.71
C CYS A 100 -6.46 -3.84 7.09
N THR A 101 -5.63 -3.73 8.13
CA THR A 101 -6.08 -3.53 9.52
C THR A 101 -5.70 -2.14 10.04
N GLY A 102 -6.51 -1.13 9.72
CA GLY A 102 -6.75 0.12 10.46
C GLY A 102 -5.60 1.13 10.73
N GLN A 103 -4.33 0.78 10.53
CA GLN A 103 -3.21 1.70 10.85
C GLN A 103 -2.67 2.37 9.58
N LEU A 104 -3.38 3.40 9.12
CA LEU A 104 -3.10 4.05 7.83
C LEU A 104 -1.74 4.76 7.80
N PHE A 105 -1.42 5.61 8.78
CA PHE A 105 -0.13 6.31 8.81
C PHE A 105 1.06 5.35 8.91
N SER A 106 0.95 4.34 9.77
CA SER A 106 1.96 3.28 9.85
C SER A 106 2.08 2.50 8.55
N THR A 107 0.97 2.27 7.84
CA THR A 107 0.97 1.60 6.54
C THR A 107 1.69 2.42 5.47
N LYS A 108 1.45 3.73 5.40
CA LYS A 108 2.20 4.64 4.52
C LYS A 108 3.69 4.52 4.78
N ASP A 109 4.11 4.75 6.02
CA ASP A 109 5.54 4.78 6.37
C ASP A 109 6.19 3.43 6.09
N ARG A 110 5.53 2.33 6.44
CA ARG A 110 6.04 0.98 6.15
C ARG A 110 6.24 0.79 4.64
N ILE A 111 5.23 1.06 3.81
CA ILE A 111 5.32 0.80 2.36
C ILE A 111 6.31 1.75 1.68
N CYS A 112 6.28 3.04 2.02
CA CYS A 112 7.06 4.07 1.31
C CYS A 112 8.54 4.10 1.73
N ASN A 113 8.89 3.74 2.97
CA ASN A 113 10.28 3.79 3.44
C ASN A 113 11.19 2.75 2.75
N ASP A 114 10.63 1.69 2.19
CA ASP A 114 11.37 0.65 1.48
C ASP A 114 11.59 0.99 -0.01
N LEU A 115 11.06 2.12 -0.49
CA LEU A 115 11.19 2.55 -1.88
C LEU A 115 12.33 3.57 -2.03
N PRO A 116 13.12 3.49 -3.11
CA PRO A 116 14.14 4.51 -3.38
C PRO A 116 13.49 5.87 -3.63
N SER A 117 14.08 6.91 -3.03
CA SER A 117 13.68 8.32 -3.13
C SER A 117 13.73 8.87 -4.56
#